data_AF-A0A2U3KZ78-F1
#
_entry.id   AF-A0A2U3KZ78-F1
#
_cell.length_a   1.000
_cell.length_b   1.000
_cell.length_c   1.000
_cell.angle_alpha   90.00
_cell.angle_beta   90.00
_cell.angle_gamma   90.00
#
_symmetry.space_group_name_H-M   'P 1'
#
loop_
_entity.id
_entity.type
_entity.pdbx_description
1 polymer ?
#
loop_
_entity_poly.entity_id
_entity_poly.type
_entity_poly.pdbx_seq_one_letter_code
_entity_poly.pdbx_strand_id
1 'polypeptide(L)'
;MDTIKEEQGRILIRSVLLCAIGLLFIALGLSFLPVIGIVMGAGFLWFGLSPWMNVLRRNNVKVLVGSRSDNNLLERRIPVAILSATKERDGFDFDPGRVDPRSVRIGPGKVGPVDDVADPEIYALSLKDINDDGIPDLILYFSGDSAGINEKVEEVCVRAKTRDGERVLGCTDMETGYESVLMRKLEYI
;
A
#
# COMPACT_ATOMS: atom_id res chain seq x y z
N MET A 1 -16.24 -12.88 -72.46
CA MET A 1 -14.96 -13.53 -72.10
C MET A 1 -13.97 -12.52 -71.49
N ASP A 2 -14.46 -11.35 -71.06
CA ASP A 2 -13.62 -10.21 -70.68
C ASP A 2 -13.53 -9.98 -69.17
N THR A 3 -14.44 -10.56 -68.38
CA THR A 3 -14.47 -10.46 -66.91
C THR A 3 -13.34 -11.23 -66.22
N ILE A 4 -12.86 -12.34 -66.82
CA ILE A 4 -11.78 -13.16 -66.24
C ILE A 4 -10.41 -12.44 -66.35
N LYS A 5 -10.22 -11.58 -67.37
CA LYS A 5 -8.96 -10.81 -67.52
C LYS A 5 -8.83 -9.68 -66.50
N GLU A 6 -9.96 -9.10 -66.08
CA GLU A 6 -9.96 -8.00 -65.12
C GLU A 6 -9.61 -8.48 -63.69
N GLU A 7 -10.06 -9.68 -63.33
CA GLU A 7 -9.83 -10.24 -61.99
C GLU A 7 -8.38 -10.72 -61.81
N GLN A 8 -7.78 -11.28 -62.86
CA GLN A 8 -6.35 -11.65 -62.90
C GLN A 8 -5.43 -10.42 -62.72
N GLY A 9 -5.81 -9.26 -63.28
CA GLY A 9 -5.04 -8.02 -63.13
C GLY A 9 -5.01 -7.48 -61.70
N ARG A 10 -6.13 -7.59 -60.96
CA ARG A 10 -6.21 -7.10 -59.57
C ARG A 10 -5.38 -7.95 -58.61
N ILE A 11 -5.28 -9.26 -58.86
CA ILE A 11 -4.45 -10.17 -58.05
C ILE A 11 -2.96 -9.85 -58.24
N LEU A 12 -2.55 -9.58 -59.48
CA LEU A 12 -1.16 -9.23 -59.80
C LEU A 12 -0.73 -7.92 -59.12
N ILE A 13 -1.60 -6.90 -59.14
CA ILE A 13 -1.33 -5.60 -58.50
C ILE A 13 -1.18 -5.73 -56.98
N ARG A 14 -2.02 -6.54 -56.33
CA ARG A 14 -1.93 -6.76 -54.87
C ARG A 14 -0.64 -7.47 -54.47
N SER A 15 -0.19 -8.44 -55.27
CA SER A 15 1.06 -9.16 -55.02
C SER A 15 2.29 -8.25 -55.13
N VAL A 16 2.32 -7.41 -56.17
CA VAL A 16 3.41 -6.43 -56.38
C VAL A 16 3.44 -5.39 -55.25
N LEU A 17 2.28 -4.91 -54.80
CA LEU A 17 2.18 -3.93 -53.72
C LEU A 17 2.68 -4.51 -52.37
N LEU A 18 2.34 -5.78 -52.07
CA LEU A 18 2.81 -6.46 -50.86
C LEU A 18 4.32 -6.68 -50.89
N CYS A 19 4.89 -7.06 -52.04
CA CYS A 19 6.35 -7.16 -52.20
C CYS A 19 7.06 -5.81 -52.03
N ALA A 20 6.49 -4.72 -52.55
CA ALA A 20 7.06 -3.38 -52.42
C ALA A 20 7.06 -2.89 -50.96
N ILE A 21 5.98 -3.16 -50.21
CA ILE A 21 5.90 -2.83 -48.78
C ILE A 21 6.91 -3.65 -47.97
N GLY A 22 7.04 -4.95 -48.25
CA GLY A 22 8.05 -5.81 -47.59
C GLY A 22 9.48 -5.32 -47.80
N LEU A 23 9.82 -4.91 -49.03
CA LEU A 23 11.13 -4.33 -49.33
C LEU A 23 11.35 -2.97 -48.66
N LEU A 24 10.31 -2.16 -48.48
CA LEU A 24 10.37 -0.90 -47.74
C LEU A 24 10.68 -1.13 -46.25
N PHE A 25 10.07 -2.14 -45.62
CA PHE A 25 10.38 -2.51 -44.23
C PHE A 25 11.80 -3.05 -44.06
N ILE A 26 12.32 -3.79 -45.04
CA ILE A 26 13.72 -4.26 -45.03
C ILE A 26 14.67 -3.06 -45.18
N ALA A 27 14.39 -2.12 -46.08
CA ALA A 27 15.21 -0.93 -46.27
C ALA A 27 15.19 0.02 -45.06
N LEU A 28 14.04 0.17 -44.39
CA LEU A 28 13.90 1.00 -43.19
C LEU A 28 14.43 0.30 -41.92
N GLY A 29 14.37 -1.03 -41.84
CA GLY A 29 14.90 -1.81 -40.71
C GLY A 29 16.42 -1.89 -40.67
N LEU A 30 17.10 -1.70 -41.81
CA LEU A 30 18.57 -1.80 -41.91
C LEU A 30 19.33 -0.51 -41.54
N SER A 31 18.64 0.61 -41.32
CA SER A 31 19.29 1.85 -40.83
C SER A 31 19.32 1.98 -39.31
N PHE A 32 18.78 1.01 -38.57
CA PHE A 32 18.79 0.97 -37.10
C PHE A 32 19.76 -0.04 -36.48
N LEU A 33 20.75 -0.53 -37.24
CA LEU A 33 21.83 -1.38 -36.71
C LEU A 33 23.17 -0.94 -37.31
N PRO A 34 23.87 0.01 -36.64
CA PRO A 34 24.90 -0.45 -35.72
C PRO A 34 24.96 0.39 -34.43
N VAL A 35 24.06 0.13 -33.48
CA VAL A 35 24.28 0.48 -32.06
C VAL A 35 24.19 -0.76 -31.15
N ILE A 36 23.72 -1.90 -31.68
CA ILE A 36 23.59 -3.16 -30.92
C ILE A 36 24.89 -4.01 -31.01
N GLY A 37 26.02 -3.40 -31.38
CA GLY A 37 27.34 -4.04 -31.36
C GLY A 37 28.19 -3.75 -30.11
N ILE A 38 27.81 -2.75 -29.30
CA ILE A 38 28.53 -2.39 -28.06
C ILE A 38 27.69 -2.65 -26.79
N VAL A 39 26.39 -2.92 -26.92
CA VAL A 39 25.53 -3.27 -25.76
C VAL A 39 25.46 -4.78 -25.51
N MET A 40 25.95 -5.62 -26.43
CA MET A 40 26.04 -7.08 -26.23
C MET A 40 27.34 -7.55 -25.55
N GLY A 41 28.11 -6.63 -24.94
CA GLY A 41 29.14 -6.95 -23.93
C GLY A 41 28.65 -6.80 -22.48
N ALA A 42 27.45 -6.24 -22.28
CA ALA A 42 26.86 -6.02 -20.96
C ALA A 42 25.44 -6.63 -20.82
N GLY A 43 24.89 -7.21 -21.89
CA GLY A 43 23.51 -7.73 -21.92
C GLY A 43 23.34 -9.23 -21.64
N PHE A 44 24.43 -9.98 -21.36
CA PHE A 44 24.40 -11.44 -21.23
C PHE A 44 24.64 -11.95 -19.80
N LEU A 45 24.18 -11.20 -18.80
CA LEU A 45 24.13 -11.61 -17.39
C LEU A 45 22.78 -11.31 -16.70
N TRP A 46 21.74 -10.91 -17.43
CA TRP A 46 20.48 -10.45 -16.82
C TRP A 46 19.27 -11.39 -16.97
N PHE A 47 19.39 -12.54 -17.65
CA PHE A 47 18.27 -13.49 -17.80
C PHE A 47 18.23 -14.60 -16.73
N GLY A 48 18.92 -14.42 -15.60
CA GLY A 48 19.13 -15.49 -14.61
C GLY A 48 18.60 -15.29 -13.18
N LEU A 49 18.06 -14.12 -12.83
CA LEU A 49 17.56 -13.88 -11.46
C LEU A 49 16.42 -12.84 -11.48
N SER A 50 15.18 -13.28 -11.59
CA SER A 50 14.07 -12.67 -10.84
C SER A 50 12.87 -13.62 -10.70
N PRO A 51 12.99 -14.71 -9.92
CA PRO A 51 11.82 -15.39 -9.36
C PRO A 51 11.23 -14.68 -8.12
N TRP A 52 11.68 -13.46 -7.80
CA TRP A 52 11.54 -12.87 -6.45
C TRP A 52 11.21 -11.37 -6.42
N MET A 53 10.70 -10.77 -7.50
CA MET A 53 10.04 -9.47 -7.36
C MET A 53 8.61 -9.68 -6.86
N ASN A 54 8.49 -10.18 -5.63
CA ASN A 54 7.41 -9.72 -4.78
C ASN A 54 7.55 -8.20 -4.80
N VAL A 55 6.67 -7.52 -5.53
CA VAL A 55 6.39 -6.11 -5.29
C VAL A 55 6.11 -6.04 -3.80
N LEU A 56 7.10 -5.56 -3.04
CA LEU A 56 7.03 -5.36 -1.60
C LEU A 56 6.00 -4.26 -1.39
N ARG A 57 4.72 -4.65 -1.42
CA ARG A 57 3.57 -3.78 -1.18
C ARG A 57 3.60 -3.45 0.31
N ARG A 58 4.01 -2.22 0.60
CA ARG A 58 4.18 -1.69 1.95
C ARG A 58 2.79 -1.31 2.48
N ASN A 59 2.07 -2.27 3.07
CA ASN A 59 0.78 -2.02 3.72
C ASN A 59 1.01 -1.48 5.14
N ASN A 60 1.40 -0.22 5.25
CA ASN A 60 1.56 0.45 6.55
C ASN A 60 0.31 1.23 6.88
N VAL A 61 -0.24 1.03 8.07
CA VAL A 61 -1.42 1.76 8.50
C VAL A 61 -0.98 2.97 9.32
N LYS A 62 -1.62 4.12 9.09
CA LYS A 62 -1.35 5.33 9.87
C LYS A 62 -2.00 5.20 11.24
N VAL A 63 -1.27 5.60 12.27
CA VAL A 63 -1.74 5.58 13.65
C VAL A 63 -1.60 6.98 14.24
N LEU A 64 -2.62 7.45 14.94
CA LEU A 64 -2.57 8.65 15.76
C LEU A 64 -2.73 8.27 17.23
N VAL A 65 -1.93 8.87 18.10
CA VAL A 65 -2.04 8.70 19.55
C VAL A 65 -2.37 10.06 20.13
N GLY A 66 -3.56 10.20 20.72
CA GLY A 66 -3.98 11.45 21.34
C GLY A 66 -3.51 11.53 22.79
N SER A 67 -3.12 12.73 23.23
CA SER A 67 -2.89 12.99 24.65
C SER A 67 -4.14 13.61 25.27
N ARG A 68 -4.72 12.95 26.27
CA ARG A 68 -5.80 13.54 27.07
C ARG A 68 -5.20 14.24 28.30
N SER A 69 -5.35 15.56 28.34
CA SER A 69 -4.92 16.42 29.45
C SER A 69 -5.99 16.43 30.56
N ASP A 70 -6.23 15.27 31.18
CA ASP A 70 -7.07 15.20 32.37
C ASP A 70 -6.17 14.96 33.58
N ASN A 71 -6.18 15.90 34.54
CA ASN A 71 -5.35 15.88 35.75
C ASN A 71 -5.71 14.75 36.75
N ASN A 72 -6.61 13.82 36.38
CA ASN A 72 -6.95 12.67 37.21
C ASN A 72 -5.94 11.54 36.97
N LEU A 73 -4.94 11.49 37.85
CA LEU A 73 -3.83 10.52 37.86
C LEU A 73 -4.22 9.04 37.94
N LEU A 74 -5.50 8.72 38.15
CA LEU A 74 -5.91 7.34 38.48
C LEU A 74 -6.21 6.45 37.28
N GLU A 75 -6.36 6.98 36.06
CA GLU A 75 -6.45 6.16 34.85
C GLU A 75 -6.23 7.03 33.60
N ARG A 76 -4.98 7.19 33.17
CA ARG A 76 -4.67 7.91 31.93
C ARG A 76 -5.13 7.10 30.73
N ARG A 77 -6.37 7.34 30.29
CA ARG A 77 -6.91 6.77 29.04
C ARG A 77 -6.35 7.51 27.84
N ILE A 78 -5.65 6.79 26.98
CA ILE A 78 -5.03 7.31 25.77
C ILE A 78 -5.84 6.83 24.56
N PRO A 79 -6.47 7.73 23.79
CA PRO A 79 -7.07 7.37 22.52
C PRO A 79 -5.98 7.07 21.48
N VAL A 80 -6.16 6.00 20.74
CA VAL A 80 -5.31 5.59 19.62
C VAL A 80 -6.23 5.36 18.42
N ALA A 81 -6.01 6.12 17.35
CA ALA A 81 -6.75 5.97 16.10
C ALA A 81 -5.91 5.22 15.07
N ILE A 82 -6.52 4.26 14.40
CA ILE A 82 -6.00 3.54 13.25
C ILE A 82 -6.72 4.12 12.03
N LEU A 83 -6.01 4.90 11.23
CA LEU A 83 -6.63 5.65 10.15
C LEU A 83 -6.91 4.78 8.95
N SER A 84 -7.97 5.15 8.23
CA SER A 84 -8.22 4.65 6.89
C SER A 84 -7.16 5.15 5.90
N ALA A 85 -7.05 4.46 4.77
CA ALA A 85 -6.20 4.88 3.67
C ALA A 85 -6.88 4.56 2.34
N THR A 86 -6.69 5.44 1.36
CA THR A 86 -7.17 5.21 -0.01
C THR A 86 -6.03 5.19 -0.99
N LYS A 87 -6.20 4.43 -2.07
CA LYS A 87 -5.21 4.36 -3.13
C LYS A 87 -4.92 5.73 -3.75
N GLU A 88 -5.92 6.60 -3.87
CA GLU A 88 -5.78 7.94 -4.43
C GLU A 88 -4.91 8.86 -3.56
N ARG A 89 -5.05 8.77 -2.23
CA ARG A 89 -4.32 9.63 -1.28
C ARG A 89 -2.98 9.04 -0.86
N ASP A 90 -2.96 7.74 -0.59
CA ASP A 90 -1.88 7.06 0.14
C ASP A 90 -1.19 5.97 -0.69
N GLY A 91 -1.72 5.65 -1.88
CA GLY A 91 -1.17 4.63 -2.76
C GLY A 91 -1.57 3.19 -2.39
N PHE A 92 -2.39 3.00 -1.34
CA PHE A 92 -2.99 1.73 -0.95
C PHE A 92 -4.35 1.93 -0.29
N ASP A 93 -5.20 0.90 -0.36
CA ASP A 93 -6.49 0.89 0.33
C ASP A 93 -6.36 0.16 1.67
N PHE A 94 -6.86 0.78 2.72
CA PHE A 94 -6.98 0.18 4.03
C PHE A 94 -8.27 0.60 4.72
N ASP A 95 -9.06 -0.41 5.09
CA ASP A 95 -10.31 -0.26 5.82
C ASP A 95 -10.12 -0.68 7.29
N PRO A 96 -10.13 0.28 8.23
CA PRO A 96 -10.01 0.00 9.66
C PRO A 96 -11.14 -0.89 10.21
N GLY A 97 -12.31 -0.92 9.55
CA GLY A 97 -13.43 -1.79 9.90
C GLY A 97 -13.14 -3.28 9.76
N ARG A 98 -12.07 -3.64 9.03
CA ARG A 98 -11.59 -5.03 8.91
C ARG A 98 -10.68 -5.46 10.05
N VAL A 99 -10.19 -4.53 10.87
CA VAL A 99 -9.35 -4.84 12.04
C VAL A 99 -10.19 -5.55 13.09
N ASP A 100 -9.67 -6.65 13.64
CA ASP A 100 -10.21 -7.25 14.86
C ASP A 100 -9.76 -6.37 16.05
N PRO A 101 -10.65 -5.60 16.68
CA PRO A 101 -10.27 -4.67 17.75
C PRO A 101 -9.69 -5.41 18.98
N ARG A 102 -10.09 -6.68 19.20
CA ARG A 102 -9.57 -7.50 20.31
C ARG A 102 -8.14 -7.95 20.09
N SER A 103 -7.64 -7.87 18.86
CA SER A 103 -6.28 -8.21 18.50
C SER A 103 -5.30 -7.03 18.61
N VAL A 104 -5.81 -5.81 18.80
CA VAL A 104 -5.00 -4.59 18.80
C VAL A 104 -4.17 -4.53 20.08
N ARG A 105 -2.87 -4.33 19.94
CA ARG A 105 -1.88 -4.34 21.01
C ARG A 105 -0.94 -3.17 20.84
N ILE A 106 -0.65 -2.46 21.94
CA ILE A 106 0.31 -1.35 21.94
C ILE A 106 1.38 -1.53 23.02
N GLY A 107 2.52 -0.88 22.79
CA GLY A 107 3.63 -0.81 23.74
C GLY A 107 4.34 -2.14 24.00
N PRO A 108 5.40 -2.13 24.83
CA PRO A 108 6.19 -3.32 25.14
C PRO A 108 5.38 -4.40 25.87
N GLY A 109 4.42 -3.99 26.69
CA GLY A 109 3.51 -4.88 27.41
C GLY A 109 2.45 -5.55 26.54
N LYS A 110 2.34 -5.19 25.25
CA LYS A 110 1.25 -5.64 24.36
C LYS A 110 -0.11 -5.46 25.04
N VAL A 111 -0.40 -4.23 25.41
CA VAL A 111 -1.64 -3.90 26.12
C VAL A 111 -2.79 -3.81 25.13
N GLY A 112 -3.92 -4.44 25.48
CA GLY A 112 -5.16 -4.37 24.71
C GLY A 112 -6.01 -3.15 25.06
N PRO A 113 -7.07 -2.87 24.29
CA PRO A 113 -8.00 -1.78 24.58
C PRO A 113 -8.66 -1.96 25.96
N VAL A 114 -8.99 -0.85 26.63
CA VAL A 114 -9.68 -0.85 27.92
C VAL A 114 -11.20 -1.02 27.79
N ASP A 115 -11.76 -0.62 26.66
CA ASP A 115 -13.20 -0.77 26.41
C ASP A 115 -13.52 -2.19 25.97
N ASP A 116 -14.76 -2.63 26.26
CA ASP A 116 -15.26 -3.92 25.78
C ASP A 116 -15.63 -3.86 24.30
N VAL A 117 -14.61 -3.80 23.45
CA VAL A 117 -14.73 -3.77 21.98
C VAL A 117 -15.29 -5.07 21.39
N ALA A 118 -15.65 -6.04 22.24
CA ALA A 118 -16.48 -7.18 21.90
C ALA A 118 -17.93 -6.80 21.62
N ASP A 119 -18.41 -5.76 22.29
CA ASP A 119 -19.77 -5.27 22.18
C ASP A 119 -19.94 -4.56 20.83
N PRO A 120 -20.89 -4.98 19.97
CA PRO A 120 -21.13 -4.35 18.69
C PRO A 120 -21.50 -2.85 18.78
N GLU A 121 -22.17 -2.43 19.84
CA GLU A 121 -22.55 -1.04 20.06
C GLU A 121 -21.32 -0.19 20.39
N ILE A 122 -20.45 -0.68 21.29
CA ILE A 122 -19.17 -0.02 21.61
C ILE A 122 -18.26 0.01 20.38
N TYR A 123 -18.21 -1.08 19.62
CA TYR A 123 -17.41 -1.14 18.39
C TYR A 123 -17.91 -0.16 17.33
N ALA A 124 -19.22 -0.01 17.15
CA ALA A 124 -19.78 0.97 16.21
C ALA A 124 -19.41 2.41 16.62
N LEU A 125 -19.41 2.72 17.92
CA LEU A 125 -18.97 4.02 18.43
C LEU A 125 -17.45 4.26 18.27
N SER A 126 -16.68 3.19 18.11
CA SER A 126 -15.24 3.25 17.89
C SER A 126 -14.88 3.56 16.44
N LEU A 127 -15.82 3.46 15.50
CA LEU A 127 -15.63 3.82 14.10
C LEU A 127 -16.08 5.26 13.86
N LYS A 128 -15.12 6.16 13.65
CA LYS A 128 -15.39 7.59 13.44
C LYS A 128 -14.33 8.17 12.52
N ASP A 129 -14.77 8.96 11.56
CA ASP A 129 -13.90 9.81 10.74
C ASP A 129 -13.38 10.96 11.63
N ILE A 130 -12.09 10.93 11.96
CA ILE A 130 -11.47 11.95 12.84
C ILE A 130 -10.66 13.00 12.09
N ASN A 131 -10.41 12.78 10.79
CA ASN A 131 -9.63 13.67 9.95
C ASN A 131 -10.50 14.37 8.88
N ASP A 132 -11.82 14.18 8.93
CA ASP A 132 -12.84 14.72 8.02
C ASP A 132 -12.59 14.34 6.55
N ASP A 133 -12.10 13.13 6.28
CA ASP A 133 -11.87 12.65 4.92
C ASP A 133 -13.03 11.87 4.27
N GLY A 134 -14.12 11.69 5.00
CA GLY A 134 -15.30 10.96 4.59
C GLY A 134 -15.19 9.45 4.79
N ILE A 135 -14.12 8.93 5.39
CA ILE A 135 -13.86 7.50 5.60
C ILE A 135 -13.64 7.23 7.09
N PRO A 136 -14.41 6.31 7.70
CA PRO A 136 -14.28 6.04 9.14
C PRO A 136 -12.89 5.50 9.54
N ASP A 137 -12.35 6.05 10.62
CA ASP A 137 -11.17 5.54 11.32
C ASP A 137 -11.56 4.69 12.52
N LEU A 138 -10.67 3.81 12.99
CA LEU A 138 -10.90 3.01 14.21
C LEU A 138 -10.20 3.64 15.41
N ILE A 139 -10.98 4.15 16.36
CA ILE A 139 -10.49 4.74 17.62
C ILE A 139 -10.64 3.75 18.76
N LEU A 140 -9.55 3.50 19.48
CA LEU A 140 -9.50 2.60 20.62
C LEU A 140 -8.85 3.30 21.81
N TYR A 141 -9.30 3.02 23.02
CA TYR A 141 -8.72 3.59 24.23
C TYR A 141 -7.84 2.57 24.93
N PHE A 142 -6.71 3.03 25.45
CA PHE A 142 -5.75 2.19 26.18
C PHE A 142 -5.38 2.83 27.51
N SER A 143 -5.00 1.99 28.48
CA SER A 143 -4.34 2.45 29.69
C SER A 143 -2.91 2.86 29.35
N GLY A 144 -2.60 4.15 29.45
CA GLY A 144 -1.30 4.71 29.13
C GLY A 144 -0.18 4.09 29.96
N ASP A 145 -0.40 3.99 31.27
CA ASP A 145 0.58 3.43 32.21
C ASP A 145 0.88 1.97 31.91
N SER A 146 -0.16 1.15 31.66
CA SER A 146 0.01 -0.25 31.29
C SER A 146 0.72 -0.39 29.95
N ALA A 147 0.41 0.48 28.98
CA ALA A 147 1.06 0.53 27.68
C ALA A 147 2.50 1.04 27.74
N GLY A 148 2.96 1.53 28.90
CA GLY A 148 4.26 2.15 29.06
C GLY A 148 4.39 3.51 28.37
N ILE A 149 3.27 4.13 27.96
CA ILE A 149 3.25 5.42 27.29
C ILE A 149 3.39 6.51 28.34
N ASN A 150 4.54 7.17 28.33
CA ASN A 150 4.88 8.28 29.21
C ASN A 150 5.60 9.38 28.42
N GLU A 151 5.94 10.49 29.08
CA GLU A 151 6.56 11.68 28.46
C GLU A 151 7.91 11.40 27.77
N LYS A 152 8.56 10.27 28.08
CA LYS A 152 9.85 9.88 27.49
C LYS A 152 9.71 8.94 26.30
N VAL A 153 8.50 8.48 25.99
CA VAL A 153 8.27 7.60 24.84
C VAL A 153 8.28 8.43 23.58
N GLU A 154 9.24 8.14 22.70
CA GLU A 154 9.39 8.82 21.41
C GLU A 154 8.46 8.23 20.34
N GLU A 155 8.25 6.91 20.36
CA GLU A 155 7.47 6.18 19.35
C GLU A 155 6.47 5.22 20.01
N VAL A 156 5.25 5.18 19.48
CA VAL A 156 4.22 4.19 19.85
C VAL A 156 3.86 3.34 18.65
N CYS A 157 4.06 2.03 18.76
CA CYS A 157 3.67 1.06 17.75
C CYS A 157 2.39 0.32 18.13
N VAL A 158 1.50 0.19 17.15
CA VAL A 158 0.30 -0.64 17.17
C VAL A 158 0.56 -1.93 16.38
N ARG A 159 0.11 -3.04 16.95
CA ARG A 159 0.06 -4.34 16.29
C ARG A 159 -1.35 -4.86 16.35
N ALA A 160 -1.88 -5.33 15.23
CA ALA A 160 -3.22 -5.88 15.18
C ALA A 160 -3.31 -6.99 14.14
N LYS A 161 -4.48 -7.60 14.05
CA LYS A 161 -4.88 -8.49 12.97
C LYS A 161 -6.19 -8.02 12.38
N THR A 162 -6.38 -8.26 11.09
CA THR A 162 -7.71 -8.20 10.49
C THR A 162 -8.54 -9.41 10.94
N ARG A 163 -9.85 -9.37 10.74
CA ARG A 163 -10.74 -10.51 10.95
C ARG A 163 -10.40 -11.71 10.07
N ASP A 164 -9.72 -11.47 8.95
CA ASP A 164 -9.20 -12.50 8.05
C ASP A 164 -7.82 -13.05 8.49
N GLY A 165 -7.28 -12.53 9.61
CA GLY A 165 -6.01 -12.97 10.19
C GLY A 165 -4.76 -12.28 9.63
N GLU A 166 -4.90 -11.30 8.74
CA GLU A 166 -3.79 -10.54 8.19
C GLU A 166 -3.17 -9.64 9.26
N ARG A 167 -1.84 -9.54 9.31
CA ARG A 167 -1.16 -8.73 10.31
C ARG A 167 -1.15 -7.26 9.91
N VAL A 168 -1.48 -6.39 10.87
CA VAL A 168 -1.43 -4.94 10.73
C VAL A 168 -0.39 -4.39 11.70
N LEU A 169 0.48 -3.51 11.22
CA LEU A 169 1.51 -2.83 12.00
C LEU A 169 1.54 -1.36 11.60
N GLY A 170 1.63 -0.47 12.58
CA GLY A 170 1.80 0.96 12.37
C GLY A 170 2.48 1.57 13.59
N CYS A 171 3.37 2.52 13.40
CA CYS A 171 4.00 3.27 14.49
C CYS A 171 3.74 4.76 14.28
N THR A 172 3.85 5.54 15.34
CA THR A 172 3.74 7.00 15.29
C THR A 172 4.67 7.63 16.30
N ASP A 173 5.24 8.78 15.95
CA ASP A 173 6.12 9.54 16.81
C ASP A 173 5.26 10.42 17.73
N MET A 174 5.56 10.39 19.03
CA MET A 174 4.85 11.13 20.07
C MET A 174 5.18 12.62 20.03
N GLU A 175 6.38 13.00 19.59
CA GLU A 175 6.84 14.39 19.53
C GLU A 175 6.05 15.20 18.49
N THR A 176 5.66 14.55 17.40
CA THR A 176 4.83 15.12 16.32
C THR A 176 3.35 14.86 16.50
N GLY A 177 2.90 14.31 17.65
CA GLY A 177 1.55 13.78 17.89
C GLY A 177 0.35 14.72 17.71
N TYR A 178 0.55 15.91 17.14
CA TYR A 178 -0.48 16.87 16.76
C TYR A 178 -0.55 17.16 15.25
N GLU A 179 0.43 16.73 14.46
CA GLU A 179 0.39 16.77 13.00
C GLU A 179 0.67 15.37 12.46
N SER A 180 -0.33 14.78 11.77
CA SER A 180 -0.30 13.44 11.20
C SER A 180 1.05 13.05 10.57
N VAL A 181 1.77 12.08 11.13
CA VAL A 181 3.05 11.60 10.58
C VAL A 181 2.88 10.28 9.82
N LEU A 182 3.36 10.31 8.57
CA LEU A 182 3.54 9.16 7.69
C LEU A 182 4.70 8.29 8.20
N MET A 183 4.47 6.99 8.42
CA MET A 183 5.48 6.07 8.98
C MET A 183 5.85 4.88 8.07
N ARG A 184 7.15 4.52 8.12
CA ARG A 184 7.88 3.52 7.31
C ARG A 184 7.73 2.10 7.87
N LYS A 185 7.96 1.09 7.01
CA LYS A 185 7.98 -0.34 7.39
C LYS A 185 9.40 -0.78 7.73
N LEU A 186 9.56 -1.51 8.85
CA LEU A 186 10.69 -2.37 9.14
C LEU A 186 10.39 -3.80 8.64
N GLU A 187 11.29 -4.35 7.83
CA GLU A 187 11.34 -5.78 7.53
C GLU A 187 12.04 -6.49 8.69
N TYR A 188 11.48 -7.59 9.19
CA TYR A 188 12.05 -8.40 10.26
C TYR A 188 13.16 -9.32 9.73
N ILE A 189 14.16 -9.54 10.58
CA ILE A 189 14.98 -10.77 10.63
C ILE A 189 14.07 -11.99 10.80
#